data_AF-B7PCE6-F1
#
_entry.id   AF-B7PCE6-F1
#
_cell.length_a   1.000
_cell.length_b   1.000
_cell.length_c   1.000
_cell.angle_alpha   90.00
_cell.angle_beta   90.00
_cell.angle_gamma   90.00
#
_symmetry.space_group_name_H-M   'P 1'
#
loop_
_entity.id
_entity.type
_entity.pdbx_description
1 polymer ?
#
loop_
_entity_poly.entity_id
_entity_poly.type
_entity_poly.pdbx_seq_one_letter_code
_entity_poly.pdbx_strand_id
1 'polypeptide(L)'
;MSLDGAPHGYNVVVLGVKDEEADLALADLTITYSRDEAVDFTTPFMTLGIGILFRKPQENQALLFFLSPLSVDVWLCMAVAYLGESKSETYERMWQAMSGSLADSNADGVSRVHAGGYAFLMESTTIEYVVERNCQLTQVGGLLDSKGYGIAMPAGSPYRSHLSAAILRLQEDGTMQMLKNRWWKVGPPKHCPEHSRSETLRPGSASELGLAKVGGVFVVLLGGLGIACVIAFVEFFCKARSFSKSKHRVSLLGATIVRPKSKRAAESQDDIVVQLNLVVLVR
;
A
#
# COMPACT_ATOMS: atom_id res chain seq x y z
N MET A 1 2.57 2.94 34.19
CA MET A 1 1.68 1.75 34.21
C MET A 1 2.60 0.55 34.37
N SER A 2 2.47 -0.18 35.48
CA SER A 2 3.49 -1.07 36.07
C SER A 2 4.01 -2.19 35.18
N LEU A 3 5.29 -2.54 35.38
CA LEU A 3 6.00 -3.69 34.81
C LEU A 3 5.70 -5.02 35.56
N ASP A 4 4.63 -5.09 36.35
CA ASP A 4 4.38 -6.16 37.33
C ASP A 4 3.67 -7.39 36.75
N GLY A 5 4.17 -7.88 35.62
CA GLY A 5 3.67 -9.12 34.99
C GLY A 5 4.76 -9.81 34.18
N ALA A 6 5.60 -10.60 34.84
CA ALA A 6 6.55 -11.51 34.19
C ALA A 6 6.07 -12.96 34.37
N PRO A 7 6.29 -13.87 33.39
CA PRO A 7 7.56 -14.00 32.68
C PRO A 7 7.38 -14.12 31.15
N HIS A 8 7.68 -13.03 30.44
CA HIS A 8 8.02 -13.11 29.01
C HIS A 8 9.34 -12.37 28.77
N GLY A 9 10.41 -13.16 28.69
CA GLY A 9 11.76 -12.84 28.19
C GLY A 9 12.29 -11.45 28.51
N TYR A 10 12.06 -10.51 27.60
CA TYR A 10 12.71 -9.18 27.58
C TYR A 10 12.39 -8.31 28.79
N ASN A 11 11.23 -8.45 29.42
CA ASN A 11 10.93 -7.68 30.63
C ASN A 11 11.83 -8.09 31.79
N VAL A 12 12.19 -9.38 31.89
CA VAL A 12 13.13 -9.89 32.89
C VAL A 12 14.53 -9.34 32.63
N VAL A 13 14.95 -9.26 31.36
CA VAL A 13 16.26 -8.70 31.00
C VAL A 13 16.36 -7.22 31.39
N VAL A 14 15.31 -6.43 31.12
CA VAL A 14 15.30 -5.02 31.51
C VAL A 14 15.27 -4.86 33.03
N LEU A 15 14.53 -5.69 33.74
CA LEU A 15 14.50 -5.67 35.21
C LEU A 15 15.86 -6.03 35.82
N GLY A 16 16.53 -7.06 35.32
CA GLY A 16 17.87 -7.43 35.81
C GLY A 16 18.92 -6.32 35.62
N VAL A 17 18.83 -5.54 34.54
CA VAL A 17 19.68 -4.35 34.37
C VAL A 17 19.28 -3.21 35.30
N LYS A 18 17.97 -3.01 35.51
CA LYS A 18 17.45 -1.97 36.41
C LYS A 18 17.83 -2.24 37.87
N ASP A 19 17.77 -3.50 38.30
CA ASP A 19 18.03 -3.93 39.67
C ASP A 19 19.54 -4.16 39.92
N GLU A 20 20.40 -3.75 38.97
CA GLU A 20 21.85 -3.89 39.02
C GLU A 20 22.34 -5.34 39.18
N GLU A 21 21.52 -6.33 38.83
CA GLU A 21 21.94 -7.74 38.72
C GLU A 21 22.81 -7.99 37.48
N ALA A 22 22.69 -7.12 36.47
CA ALA A 22 23.50 -7.12 35.26
C ALA A 22 23.99 -5.71 34.91
N ASP A 23 25.29 -5.59 34.60
CA ASP A 23 25.91 -4.30 34.24
C ASP A 23 25.56 -3.83 32.82
N LEU A 24 25.16 -4.76 31.94
CA LEU A 24 24.86 -4.51 30.53
C LEU A 24 23.98 -5.61 29.95
N ALA A 25 22.98 -5.25 29.14
CA ALA A 25 22.22 -6.20 28.33
C ALA A 25 22.41 -5.92 26.83
N LEU A 26 23.05 -6.87 26.15
CA LEU A 26 23.17 -6.92 24.70
C LEU A 26 22.20 -7.97 24.15
N ALA A 27 21.04 -7.51 23.68
CA ALA A 27 20.00 -8.36 23.10
C ALA A 27 19.25 -7.57 22.00
N ASP A 28 18.32 -8.25 21.33
CA ASP A 28 17.30 -7.68 20.44
C ASP A 28 16.24 -6.88 21.22
N LEU A 29 16.71 -5.93 22.01
CA LEU A 29 15.89 -5.12 22.90
C LEU A 29 15.46 -3.83 22.21
N THR A 30 14.18 -3.76 21.87
CA THR A 30 13.58 -2.58 21.27
C THR A 30 13.54 -1.42 22.28
N ILE A 31 14.09 -0.28 21.87
CA ILE A 31 14.04 0.96 22.64
C ILE A 31 12.60 1.48 22.63
N THR A 32 12.02 1.65 23.81
CA THR A 32 10.67 2.18 24.02
C THR A 32 10.69 3.22 25.12
N TYR A 33 9.81 4.22 25.05
CA TYR A 33 9.71 5.28 26.06
C TYR A 33 9.67 4.75 27.51
N SER A 34 8.82 3.75 27.78
CA SER A 34 8.68 3.16 29.12
C SER A 34 9.91 2.39 29.61
N ARG A 35 10.80 1.96 28.71
CA ARG A 35 12.04 1.27 29.07
C ARG A 35 13.19 2.25 29.23
N ASP A 36 13.26 3.27 28.38
CA ASP A 36 14.27 4.34 28.45
C ASP A 36 14.10 5.22 29.72
N GLU A 37 12.89 5.24 30.31
CA GLU A 37 12.68 5.84 31.64
C GLU A 37 13.29 5.00 32.78
N ALA A 38 13.41 3.68 32.60
CA ALA A 38 13.85 2.75 33.64
C ALA A 38 15.34 2.40 33.55
N VAL A 39 15.90 2.35 32.34
CA VAL A 39 17.30 2.00 32.05
C VAL A 39 17.83 2.88 30.92
N ASP A 40 19.13 3.08 30.86
CA ASP A 40 19.76 3.85 29.79
C ASP A 40 20.02 2.98 28.55
N PHE A 41 19.69 3.49 27.37
CA PHE A 41 20.00 2.85 26.09
C PHE A 41 21.12 3.56 25.32
N THR A 42 21.89 2.79 24.54
CA THR A 42 22.79 3.35 23.51
C THR A 42 22.01 3.91 22.32
N THR A 43 22.72 4.60 21.42
CA THR A 43 22.22 4.77 20.04
C THR A 43 21.87 3.40 19.44
N PRO A 44 20.81 3.32 18.61
CA PRO A 44 20.37 2.03 18.09
C PRO A 44 21.42 1.45 17.15
N PHE A 45 21.81 0.19 17.37
CA PHE A 45 22.78 -0.49 16.50
C PHE A 45 22.13 -1.06 15.24
N MET A 46 20.81 -1.27 15.26
CA MET A 46 20.02 -1.74 14.14
C MET A 46 18.67 -1.04 14.11
N THR A 47 18.26 -0.56 12.93
CA THR A 47 16.93 0.01 12.68
C THR A 47 15.96 -1.07 12.23
N LEU A 48 14.76 -1.06 12.79
CA LEU A 48 13.69 -2.04 12.56
C LEU A 48 12.32 -1.36 12.60
N GLY A 49 11.28 -2.09 12.27
CA GLY A 49 9.90 -1.65 12.45
C GLY A 49 8.94 -2.83 12.35
N ILE A 50 7.66 -2.57 12.59
CA ILE A 50 6.58 -3.52 12.43
C ILE A 50 6.32 -3.67 10.94
N GLY A 51 6.51 -4.89 10.43
CA GLY A 51 6.15 -5.26 9.08
C GLY A 51 5.02 -6.30 9.06
N ILE A 52 4.46 -6.51 7.88
CA ILE A 52 3.39 -7.48 7.66
C ILE A 52 3.97 -8.69 6.92
N LEU A 53 4.01 -9.84 7.59
CA LEU A 53 4.36 -11.12 6.99
C LEU A 53 3.13 -11.75 6.35
N PHE A 54 3.25 -12.16 5.08
CA PHE A 54 2.18 -12.78 4.33
C PHE A 54 2.68 -13.94 3.48
N ARG A 55 1.78 -14.84 3.07
CA ARG A 55 2.09 -15.89 2.10
C ARG A 55 2.02 -15.32 0.69
N LYS A 56 3.02 -15.60 -0.16
CA LYS A 56 3.01 -15.20 -1.56
C LYS A 56 1.75 -15.73 -2.25
N PRO A 57 0.96 -14.88 -2.93
CA PRO A 57 -0.20 -15.33 -3.67
C PRO A 57 0.25 -16.16 -4.88
N GLN A 58 -0.50 -17.21 -5.21
CA GLN A 58 -0.33 -17.96 -6.45
C GLN A 58 -0.84 -17.11 -7.62
N GLU A 59 -0.01 -16.86 -8.63
CA GLU A 59 -0.35 -16.00 -9.75
C GLU A 59 -1.41 -16.67 -10.65
N ASN A 60 -2.69 -16.37 -10.40
CA ASN A 60 -3.79 -16.71 -11.32
C ASN A 60 -3.97 -15.57 -12.32
N GLN A 61 -3.71 -15.83 -13.60
CA GLN A 61 -3.86 -14.84 -14.66
C GLN A 61 -5.33 -14.66 -15.04
N ALA A 62 -6.02 -13.75 -14.36
CA ALA A 62 -7.33 -13.29 -14.77
C ALA A 62 -7.22 -12.34 -15.99
N LEU A 63 -8.12 -12.48 -16.98
CA LEU A 63 -8.16 -11.61 -18.18
C LEU A 63 -8.40 -10.13 -17.86
N LEU A 64 -8.96 -9.85 -16.68
CA LEU A 64 -9.16 -8.50 -16.14
C LEU A 64 -8.09 -8.12 -15.11
N PHE A 65 -6.86 -8.62 -15.26
CA PHE A 65 -5.72 -8.21 -14.41
C PHE A 65 -5.50 -6.70 -14.38
N PHE A 66 -5.96 -5.95 -15.40
CA PHE A 66 -5.93 -4.48 -15.33
C PHE A 66 -6.87 -3.88 -14.27
N LEU A 67 -7.95 -4.58 -13.92
CA LEU A 67 -8.85 -4.20 -12.84
C LEU A 67 -8.40 -4.79 -11.49
N SER A 68 -7.46 -5.75 -11.45
CA SER A 68 -6.96 -6.31 -10.18
C SER A 68 -6.21 -5.35 -9.24
N PRO A 69 -5.62 -4.21 -9.68
CA PRO A 69 -5.06 -3.23 -8.76
C PRO A 69 -6.12 -2.59 -7.86
N LEU A 70 -7.41 -2.68 -8.24
CA LEU A 70 -8.52 -2.07 -7.53
C LEU A 70 -9.72 -3.04 -7.51
N SER A 71 -10.01 -3.67 -6.36
CA SER A 71 -11.20 -4.52 -6.20
C SER A 71 -12.46 -3.75 -6.62
N VAL A 72 -13.52 -4.45 -7.05
CA VAL A 72 -14.83 -3.83 -7.37
C VAL A 72 -15.34 -3.02 -6.18
N ASP A 73 -15.06 -3.48 -4.95
CA ASP A 73 -15.37 -2.77 -3.72
C ASP A 73 -14.54 -1.49 -3.57
N VAL A 74 -13.27 -1.50 -3.99
CA VAL A 74 -12.40 -0.32 -3.96
C VAL A 74 -12.78 0.66 -5.08
N TRP A 75 -13.28 0.20 -6.22
CA TRP A 75 -13.90 1.07 -7.23
C TRP A 75 -15.13 1.79 -6.67
N LEU A 76 -16.00 1.06 -5.96
CA LEU A 76 -17.18 1.62 -5.33
C LEU A 76 -16.80 2.58 -4.18
N CYS A 77 -15.84 2.17 -3.33
CA CYS A 77 -15.32 2.97 -2.24
C CYS A 77 -14.53 4.18 -2.73
N MET A 78 -13.83 4.12 -3.86
CA MET A 78 -13.17 5.29 -4.45
C MET A 78 -14.23 6.28 -4.93
N ALA A 79 -15.35 5.82 -5.51
CA ALA A 79 -16.48 6.67 -5.85
C ALA A 79 -17.17 7.28 -4.61
N VAL A 80 -17.29 6.52 -3.51
CA VAL A 80 -17.89 6.97 -2.24
C VAL A 80 -16.94 7.85 -1.42
N ALA A 81 -15.64 7.56 -1.39
CA ALA A 81 -14.60 8.32 -0.70
C ALA A 81 -14.35 9.66 -1.40
N TYR A 82 -14.46 9.71 -2.73
CA TYR A 82 -14.50 10.97 -3.49
C TYR A 82 -15.66 11.88 -3.05
N LEU A 83 -16.70 11.31 -2.42
CA LEU A 83 -17.86 12.01 -1.88
C LEU A 83 -17.85 12.13 -0.34
N GLY A 84 -16.89 11.53 0.35
CA GLY A 84 -16.89 11.42 1.81
C GLY A 84 -15.52 11.08 2.36
N GLU A 85 -14.65 12.07 2.50
CA GLU A 85 -13.47 11.90 3.35
C GLU A 85 -13.81 12.19 4.81
N SER A 86 -13.55 11.21 5.67
CA SER A 86 -13.23 11.41 7.09
C SER A 86 -12.15 10.42 7.49
N LYS A 87 -11.13 10.89 8.23
CA LYS A 87 -9.93 10.14 8.60
C LYS A 87 -9.98 9.65 10.05
N SER A 88 -9.54 8.40 10.21
CA SER A 88 -9.11 7.69 11.42
C SER A 88 -10.16 7.06 12.35
N GLU A 89 -10.96 6.13 11.82
CA GLU A 89 -11.55 5.01 12.58
C GLU A 89 -10.81 3.67 12.31
N THR A 90 -9.92 3.65 11.32
CA THR A 90 -9.35 2.42 10.73
C THR A 90 -8.44 1.63 11.66
N TYR A 91 -7.59 2.31 12.46
CA TYR A 91 -6.66 1.65 13.36
C TYR A 91 -7.36 0.96 14.53
N GLU A 92 -8.42 1.59 15.07
CA GLU A 92 -9.19 1.04 16.18
C GLU A 92 -9.95 -0.22 15.76
N ARG A 93 -10.56 -0.19 14.57
CA ARG A 93 -11.22 -1.37 13.98
C ARG A 93 -10.24 -2.50 13.71
N MET A 94 -9.00 -2.18 13.30
CA MET A 94 -7.96 -3.18 13.10
C MET A 94 -7.54 -3.83 14.43
N TRP A 95 -7.38 -3.03 15.50
CA TRP A 95 -7.06 -3.54 16.83
C TRP A 95 -8.15 -4.47 17.38
N GLN A 96 -9.42 -4.10 17.20
CA GLN A 96 -10.55 -4.95 17.60
C GLN A 96 -10.53 -6.31 16.88
N ALA A 97 -10.23 -6.32 15.58
CA ALA A 97 -10.11 -7.57 14.81
C ALA A 97 -8.88 -8.40 15.20
N MET A 98 -7.76 -7.74 15.53
CA MET A 98 -6.53 -8.44 15.94
C MET A 98 -6.64 -9.06 17.33
N SER A 99 -7.32 -8.40 18.28
CA SER A 99 -7.38 -8.84 19.68
C SER A 99 -7.92 -10.28 19.86
N GLY A 100 -8.83 -10.73 18.99
CA GLY A 100 -9.37 -12.09 19.03
C GLY A 100 -8.49 -13.17 18.37
N SER A 101 -7.42 -12.81 17.66
CA SER A 101 -6.62 -13.74 16.85
C SER A 101 -5.12 -13.49 16.93
N LEU A 102 -4.62 -13.15 18.12
CA LEU A 102 -3.20 -13.01 18.41
C LEU A 102 -2.50 -14.38 18.40
N ALA A 103 -1.27 -14.41 17.88
CA ALA A 103 -0.40 -15.58 17.97
C ALA A 103 0.35 -15.56 19.31
N ASP A 104 0.57 -16.73 19.90
CA ASP A 104 1.22 -16.84 21.21
C ASP A 104 2.75 -16.67 21.13
N SER A 105 3.34 -16.94 19.96
CA SER A 105 4.77 -16.80 19.71
C SER A 105 5.07 -16.43 18.26
N ASN A 106 6.28 -15.92 18.00
CA ASN A 106 6.73 -15.63 16.64
C ASN A 106 6.71 -16.87 15.74
N ALA A 107 7.03 -18.06 16.28
CA ALA A 107 7.02 -19.31 15.52
C ALA A 107 5.60 -19.75 15.15
N ASP A 108 4.66 -19.64 16.09
CA ASP A 108 3.23 -19.91 15.85
C ASP A 108 2.66 -18.95 14.79
N GLY A 109 2.94 -17.65 14.93
CA GLY A 109 2.51 -16.64 13.95
C GLY A 109 3.01 -16.93 12.53
N VAL A 110 4.31 -17.29 12.38
CA VAL A 110 4.87 -17.67 11.07
C VAL A 110 4.19 -18.92 10.51
N SER A 111 3.90 -19.92 11.35
CA SER A 111 3.22 -21.16 10.92
C SER A 111 1.79 -20.88 10.42
N ARG A 112 1.04 -20.01 11.12
CA ARG A 112 -0.31 -19.60 10.72
C ARG A 112 -0.31 -18.85 9.39
N VAL A 113 0.65 -17.94 9.15
CA VAL A 113 0.79 -17.28 7.85
C VAL A 113 1.10 -18.30 6.75
N HIS A 114 1.94 -19.28 7.04
CA HIS A 114 2.27 -20.34 6.09
C HIS A 114 1.06 -21.19 5.71
N ALA A 115 0.18 -21.51 6.67
CA ALA A 115 -1.09 -22.21 6.42
C ALA A 115 -2.00 -21.42 5.46
N GLY A 116 -1.94 -20.08 5.49
CA GLY A 116 -2.65 -19.17 4.58
C GLY A 116 -3.86 -18.50 5.23
N GLY A 117 -4.38 -17.45 4.60
CA GLY A 117 -5.54 -16.70 5.10
C GLY A 117 -5.27 -15.84 6.35
N TYR A 118 -4.02 -15.74 6.78
CA TYR A 118 -3.61 -14.98 7.95
C TYR A 118 -2.44 -14.06 7.60
N ALA A 119 -2.48 -12.83 8.11
CA ALA A 119 -1.39 -11.86 8.04
C ALA A 119 -0.84 -11.67 9.45
N PHE A 120 0.48 -11.71 9.60
CA PHE A 120 1.11 -11.59 10.92
C PHE A 120 1.95 -10.32 10.99
N LEU A 121 1.67 -9.50 12.00
CA LEU A 121 2.49 -8.35 12.33
C LEU A 121 3.66 -8.81 13.18
N MET A 122 4.87 -8.63 12.67
CA MET A 122 6.09 -8.94 13.40
C MET A 122 7.19 -7.97 13.03
N GLU A 123 8.29 -8.06 13.76
CA GLU A 123 9.43 -7.20 13.54
C GLU A 123 10.13 -7.48 12.20
N SER A 124 10.49 -6.41 11.50
CA SER A 124 11.08 -6.46 10.16
C SER A 124 12.36 -7.28 10.08
N THR A 125 13.21 -7.25 11.11
CA THR A 125 14.44 -8.03 11.18
C THR A 125 14.15 -9.53 11.14
N THR A 126 13.11 -9.95 11.86
CA THR A 126 12.63 -11.34 11.89
C THR A 126 11.94 -11.70 10.57
N ILE A 127 11.14 -10.80 9.99
CA ILE A 127 10.54 -10.99 8.66
C ILE A 127 11.63 -11.23 7.62
N GLU A 128 12.64 -10.36 7.53
CA GLU A 128 13.75 -10.49 6.59
C GLU A 128 14.46 -11.85 6.78
N TYR A 129 14.68 -12.28 8.02
CA TYR A 129 15.31 -13.57 8.33
C TYR A 129 14.48 -14.76 7.84
N VAL A 130 13.16 -14.72 8.06
CA VAL A 130 12.20 -15.79 7.75
C VAL A 130 11.89 -15.84 6.25
N VAL A 131 11.68 -14.71 5.60
CA VAL A 131 11.43 -14.61 4.15
C VAL A 131 12.62 -15.11 3.36
N GLU A 132 13.84 -14.77 3.79
CA GLU A 132 15.04 -15.30 3.16
C GLU A 132 15.07 -16.83 3.27
N ARG A 133 14.47 -17.44 4.32
CA ARG A 133 14.43 -18.89 4.60
C ARG A 133 13.29 -19.63 3.90
N ASN A 134 12.13 -18.99 3.81
CA ASN A 134 10.90 -19.58 3.31
C ASN A 134 10.43 -18.82 2.07
N CYS A 135 10.67 -19.40 0.89
CA CYS A 135 10.34 -18.76 -0.37
C CYS A 135 8.84 -18.57 -0.64
N GLN A 136 7.96 -19.18 0.14
CA GLN A 136 6.52 -18.98 0.08
C GLN A 136 6.03 -17.78 0.88
N LEU A 137 6.88 -17.17 1.70
CA LEU A 137 6.55 -16.01 2.52
C LEU A 137 7.12 -14.74 1.89
N THR A 138 6.45 -13.62 2.13
CA THR A 138 6.87 -12.29 1.68
C THR A 138 6.44 -11.23 2.68
N GLN A 139 7.20 -10.14 2.74
CA GLN A 139 6.72 -8.92 3.37
C GLN A 139 5.79 -8.18 2.42
N VAL A 140 4.71 -7.61 2.95
CA VAL A 140 3.79 -6.75 2.20
C VAL A 140 3.95 -5.31 2.65
N GLY A 141 4.14 -4.40 1.69
CA GLY A 141 4.26 -2.96 1.95
C GLY A 141 5.54 -2.55 2.66
N GLY A 142 5.54 -1.33 3.19
CA GLY A 142 6.63 -0.77 4.00
C GLY A 142 6.49 -1.14 5.49
N LEU A 143 7.34 -0.52 6.31
CA LEU A 143 7.23 -0.61 7.76
C LEU A 143 6.16 0.36 8.28
N LEU A 144 5.39 -0.06 9.26
CA LEU A 144 4.34 0.75 9.89
C LEU A 144 4.91 1.78 10.87
N ASP A 145 6.11 1.50 11.39
CA ASP A 145 6.85 2.38 12.29
C ASP A 145 8.35 2.31 12.01
N SER A 146 9.11 3.13 12.73
CA SER A 146 10.57 3.12 12.75
C SER A 146 11.03 3.06 14.20
N LYS A 147 11.77 2.01 14.54
CA LYS A 147 12.29 1.67 15.86
C LYS A 147 13.74 1.22 15.73
N GLY A 148 14.39 0.96 16.85
CA GLY A 148 15.75 0.43 16.86
C GLY A 148 16.05 -0.43 18.07
N TYR A 149 16.98 -1.36 17.89
CA TYR A 149 17.55 -2.13 18.98
C TYR A 149 18.69 -1.35 19.61
N GLY A 150 18.69 -1.28 20.94
CA GLY A 150 19.72 -0.63 21.72
C GLY A 150 20.32 -1.58 22.74
N ILE A 151 21.53 -1.26 23.19
CA ILE A 151 22.16 -1.92 24.33
C ILE A 151 21.66 -1.22 25.59
N ALA A 152 21.11 -1.97 26.54
CA ALA A 152 20.60 -1.43 27.80
C ALA A 152 21.67 -1.51 28.90
N MET A 153 21.73 -0.48 29.74
CA MET A 153 22.62 -0.40 30.90
C MET A 153 21.92 0.33 32.06
N PRO A 154 22.41 0.19 33.31
CA PRO A 154 21.86 0.92 34.44
C PRO A 154 21.89 2.44 34.18
N ALA A 155 20.89 3.14 34.71
CA ALA A 155 20.75 4.57 34.52
C ALA A 155 21.96 5.33 35.08
N GLY A 156 22.51 6.27 34.32
CA GLY A 156 23.70 7.04 34.68
C GLY A 156 25.03 6.32 34.41
N SER A 157 25.01 5.19 33.69
CA SER A 157 26.23 4.45 33.36
C SER A 157 27.24 5.28 32.54
N PRO A 158 28.53 5.32 32.93
CA PRO A 158 29.56 6.09 32.22
C PRO A 158 29.90 5.53 30.84
N TYR A 159 29.44 4.31 30.52
CA TYR A 159 29.75 3.63 29.26
C TYR A 159 28.83 4.02 28.10
N ARG A 160 27.67 4.65 28.37
CA ARG A 160 26.65 4.97 27.37
C ARG A 160 27.21 5.75 26.17
N SER A 161 27.99 6.80 26.44
CA SER A 161 28.57 7.67 25.42
C SER A 161 29.63 6.97 24.58
N HIS A 162 30.52 6.21 25.22
CA HIS A 162 31.59 5.47 24.55
C HIS A 162 31.04 4.34 23.66
N LEU A 163 30.06 3.59 24.16
CA LEU A 163 29.41 2.52 23.39
C LEU A 163 28.61 3.08 22.22
N SER A 164 27.87 4.17 22.43
CA SER A 164 27.13 4.84 21.35
C SER A 164 28.08 5.34 20.25
N ALA A 165 29.21 5.94 20.61
CA ALA A 165 30.22 6.38 19.66
C ALA A 165 30.84 5.20 18.89
N ALA A 166 31.08 4.07 19.54
CA ALA A 166 31.57 2.87 18.88
C ALA A 166 30.55 2.29 17.89
N ILE A 167 29.27 2.25 18.25
CA ILE A 167 28.17 1.82 17.36
C ILE A 167 28.11 2.71 16.11
N LEU A 168 28.19 4.03 16.29
CA LEU A 168 28.18 4.97 15.16
C LEU A 168 29.34 4.71 14.20
N ARG A 169 30.56 4.48 14.72
CA ARG A 169 31.72 4.11 13.87
C ARG A 169 31.49 2.84 13.08
N LEU A 170 30.90 1.80 13.70
CA LEU A 170 30.58 0.53 13.03
C LEU A 170 29.45 0.65 11.99
N GLN A 171 28.61 1.68 12.11
CA GLN A 171 27.58 2.00 11.13
C GLN A 171 28.15 2.81 9.97
N GLU A 172 29.00 3.80 10.27
CA GLU A 172 29.69 4.65 9.29
C GLU A 172 30.64 3.86 8.38
N ASP A 173 31.39 2.91 8.94
CA ASP A 173 32.32 2.06 8.18
C ASP A 173 31.65 0.89 7.44
N GLY A 174 30.36 0.67 7.68
CA GLY A 174 29.55 -0.38 7.05
C GLY A 174 29.76 -1.79 7.62
N THR A 175 30.57 -1.97 8.68
CA THR A 175 30.80 -3.26 9.35
C THR A 175 29.49 -3.87 9.83
N MET A 176 28.59 -3.05 10.38
CA MET A 176 27.26 -3.50 10.83
C MET A 176 26.46 -4.14 9.70
N GLN A 177 26.52 -3.55 8.49
CA GLN A 177 25.82 -4.08 7.31
C GLN A 177 26.47 -5.37 6.80
N MET A 178 27.80 -5.48 6.87
CA MET A 178 28.51 -6.72 6.53
C MET A 178 28.09 -7.86 7.46
N LEU A 179 28.03 -7.60 8.78
CA LEU A 179 27.55 -8.56 9.77
C LEU A 179 26.10 -8.96 9.48
N LYS A 180 25.20 -8.00 9.24
CA LYS A 180 23.80 -8.30 8.90
C LYS A 180 23.71 -9.22 7.69
N ASN A 181 24.40 -8.90 6.59
CA ASN A 181 24.39 -9.73 5.39
C ASN A 181 24.91 -11.16 5.68
N ARG A 182 25.99 -11.27 6.46
CA ARG A 182 26.56 -12.57 6.84
C ARG A 182 25.55 -13.45 7.58
N TRP A 183 24.84 -12.89 8.56
CA TRP A 183 23.93 -13.67 9.41
C TRP A 183 22.54 -13.89 8.79
N TRP A 184 22.05 -12.95 7.95
CA TRP A 184 20.75 -13.07 7.30
C TRP A 184 20.81 -13.84 5.97
N LYS A 185 21.80 -13.55 5.12
CA LYS A 185 21.85 -14.01 3.71
C LYS A 185 22.79 -15.20 3.49
N VAL A 186 23.93 -15.28 4.18
CA VAL A 186 24.99 -16.30 3.94
C VAL A 186 24.74 -17.62 4.70
N GLY A 187 23.49 -17.91 5.06
CA GLY A 187 23.11 -19.18 5.70
C GLY A 187 23.21 -20.39 4.75
N PRO A 188 23.07 -21.63 5.28
CA PRO A 188 23.14 -22.85 4.47
C PRO A 188 22.18 -22.79 3.26
N PRO A 189 22.56 -23.38 2.13
CA PRO A 189 21.91 -23.17 0.83
C PRO A 189 20.44 -23.55 0.90
N LYS A 190 19.58 -22.64 0.49
CA LYS A 190 18.14 -22.84 0.53
C LYS A 190 17.68 -23.39 -0.79
N HIS A 191 16.83 -24.39 -0.72
CA HIS A 191 16.04 -24.98 -1.81
C HIS A 191 14.94 -24.00 -2.27
N CYS A 192 15.26 -22.73 -2.43
CA CYS A 192 14.47 -21.87 -3.27
C CYS A 192 14.92 -22.18 -4.68
N PRO A 193 14.12 -22.89 -5.51
CA PRO A 193 14.51 -23.17 -6.87
C PRO A 193 14.93 -21.84 -7.50
N GLU A 194 16.12 -21.84 -8.10
CA GLU A 194 16.60 -20.81 -9.01
C GLU A 194 15.80 -20.87 -10.33
N HIS A 195 14.49 -21.04 -10.20
CA HIS A 195 13.49 -21.05 -11.25
C HIS A 195 12.45 -19.96 -10.96
N SER A 196 12.91 -18.84 -10.40
CA SER A 196 12.21 -17.55 -10.33
C SER A 196 13.17 -16.39 -10.10
N ARG A 197 14.47 -16.54 -10.44
CA ARG A 197 15.21 -15.42 -11.03
C ARG A 197 14.82 -15.32 -12.51
N SER A 198 13.52 -15.24 -12.77
CA SER A 198 13.09 -14.31 -13.81
C SER A 198 13.62 -12.96 -13.35
N GLU A 199 14.14 -12.17 -14.28
CA GLU A 199 14.72 -10.85 -14.06
C GLU A 199 13.68 -9.81 -13.60
N THR A 200 12.94 -10.09 -12.52
CA THR A 200 11.83 -9.30 -12.01
C THR A 200 11.91 -9.17 -10.49
N LEU A 201 13.09 -8.83 -9.97
CA LEU A 201 13.20 -7.90 -8.84
C LEU A 201 14.60 -7.27 -8.77
N ARG A 202 15.02 -6.65 -9.87
CA ARG A 202 15.82 -5.43 -9.75
C ARG A 202 14.84 -4.30 -9.41
N PRO A 203 15.12 -3.41 -8.45
CA PRO A 203 14.37 -2.18 -8.30
C PRO A 203 14.64 -1.33 -9.56
N GLY A 204 13.77 -1.44 -10.56
CA GLY A 204 13.91 -0.76 -11.84
C GLY A 204 13.73 -1.62 -13.10
N SER A 205 13.53 -2.94 -13.01
CA SER A 205 13.22 -3.79 -14.18
C SER A 205 11.74 -4.14 -14.16
N ALA A 206 10.93 -3.41 -14.94
CA ALA A 206 9.52 -3.70 -15.13
C ALA A 206 9.36 -5.10 -15.71
N SER A 207 8.50 -5.93 -15.09
CA SER A 207 8.01 -7.17 -15.73
C SER A 207 7.51 -6.82 -17.12
N GLU A 208 8.06 -7.44 -18.17
CA GLU A 208 7.59 -7.20 -19.53
C GLU A 208 6.09 -7.49 -19.59
N LEU A 209 5.31 -6.46 -19.95
CA LEU A 209 3.86 -6.54 -20.13
C LEU A 209 3.57 -7.40 -21.36
N GLY A 210 3.50 -8.72 -21.17
CA GLY A 210 3.03 -9.63 -22.22
C GLY A 210 1.65 -9.22 -22.71
N LEU A 211 1.40 -9.37 -24.01
CA LEU A 211 0.15 -8.99 -24.68
C LEU A 211 -1.10 -9.59 -24.01
N ALA A 212 -0.96 -10.75 -23.36
CA ALA A 212 -2.01 -11.41 -22.58
C ALA A 212 -2.48 -10.59 -21.36
N LYS A 213 -1.61 -9.78 -20.75
CA LYS A 213 -1.95 -8.93 -19.59
C LYS A 213 -2.60 -7.60 -20.02
N VAL A 214 -2.28 -7.11 -21.21
CA VAL A 214 -2.81 -5.84 -21.78
C VAL A 214 -4.10 -6.06 -22.57
N GLY A 215 -4.38 -7.30 -23.00
CA GLY A 215 -5.57 -7.67 -23.78
C GLY A 215 -6.90 -7.22 -23.15
N GLY A 216 -7.01 -7.22 -21.82
CA GLY A 216 -8.22 -6.77 -21.11
C GLY A 216 -8.57 -5.29 -21.34
N VAL A 217 -7.59 -4.41 -21.59
CA VAL A 217 -7.81 -2.98 -21.85
C VAL A 217 -8.52 -2.78 -23.20
N PHE A 218 -8.13 -3.54 -24.21
CA PHE A 218 -8.75 -3.48 -25.54
C PHE A 218 -10.22 -3.93 -25.50
N VAL A 219 -10.54 -4.92 -24.67
CA VAL A 219 -11.93 -5.39 -24.48
C VAL A 219 -12.81 -4.31 -23.85
N VAL A 220 -12.32 -3.60 -22.83
CA VAL A 220 -13.06 -2.49 -22.19
C VAL A 220 -13.26 -1.31 -23.13
N LEU A 221 -12.24 -0.95 -23.92
CA LEU A 221 -12.34 0.13 -24.91
C LEU A 221 -13.38 -0.17 -26.00
N LEU A 222 -13.35 -1.38 -26.56
CA LEU A 222 -14.33 -1.81 -27.56
C LEU A 222 -15.75 -1.88 -26.96
N GLY A 223 -15.88 -2.34 -25.71
CA GLY A 223 -17.15 -2.36 -24.99
C GLY A 223 -17.71 -0.95 -24.73
N GLY A 224 -16.87 -0.02 -24.28
CA GLY A 224 -17.27 1.38 -24.04
C GLY A 224 -17.71 2.10 -25.30
N LEU A 225 -17.02 1.88 -26.42
CA LEU A 225 -17.44 2.38 -27.73
C LEU A 225 -18.80 1.82 -28.15
N GLY A 226 -19.02 0.52 -27.96
CA GLY A 226 -20.29 -0.13 -28.25
C GLY A 226 -21.45 0.45 -27.43
N ILE A 227 -21.25 0.65 -26.11
CA ILE A 227 -22.25 1.23 -25.22
C ILE A 227 -22.55 2.68 -25.61
N ALA A 228 -21.54 3.49 -25.92
CA ALA A 228 -21.73 4.86 -26.39
C ALA A 228 -22.54 4.93 -27.69
N CYS A 229 -22.26 4.04 -28.65
CA CYS A 229 -23.06 3.93 -29.87
C CYS A 229 -24.52 3.56 -29.55
N VAL A 230 -24.77 2.61 -28.65
CA VAL A 230 -26.14 2.22 -28.25
C VAL A 230 -26.86 3.38 -27.58
N ILE A 231 -26.21 4.12 -26.67
CA ILE A 231 -26.80 5.30 -26.02
C ILE A 231 -27.16 6.35 -27.08
N ALA A 232 -26.27 6.63 -28.04
CA ALA A 232 -26.53 7.57 -29.13
C ALA A 232 -27.70 7.11 -30.02
N PHE A 233 -27.80 5.81 -30.33
CA PHE A 233 -28.93 5.25 -31.06
C PHE A 233 -30.24 5.39 -30.28
N VAL A 234 -30.24 5.07 -28.98
CA VAL A 234 -31.42 5.18 -28.11
C VAL A 234 -31.86 6.63 -27.98
N GLU A 235 -30.95 7.58 -27.79
CA GLU A 235 -31.26 9.00 -27.78
C GLU A 235 -31.83 9.47 -29.12
N PHE A 236 -31.24 9.02 -30.23
CA PHE A 236 -31.73 9.32 -31.57
C PHE A 236 -33.17 8.82 -31.78
N PHE A 237 -33.48 7.58 -31.37
CA PHE A 237 -34.84 7.02 -31.48
C PHE A 237 -35.83 7.66 -30.50
N CYS A 238 -35.41 7.97 -29.27
CA CYS A 238 -36.24 8.68 -28.28
C CYS A 238 -36.57 10.09 -28.75
N LYS A 239 -35.60 10.81 -29.34
CA LYS A 239 -35.79 12.16 -29.89
C LYS A 239 -36.63 12.11 -31.17
N ALA A 240 -36.41 11.13 -32.04
CA ALA A 240 -37.22 10.91 -33.25
C ALA A 240 -38.70 10.61 -32.92
N ARG A 241 -38.98 9.83 -31.85
CA ARG A 241 -40.36 9.62 -31.35
C ARG A 241 -40.97 10.87 -30.71
N SER A 242 -40.17 11.70 -30.04
CA SER A 242 -40.62 12.97 -29.46
C SER A 242 -41.13 13.96 -30.52
N PHE A 243 -40.51 14.00 -31.71
CA PHE A 243 -40.97 14.86 -32.82
C PHE A 243 -42.35 14.49 -33.37
N SER A 244 -42.76 13.22 -33.29
CA SER A 244 -44.08 12.77 -33.79
C SER A 244 -45.26 13.24 -32.93
N LYS A 245 -45.06 13.49 -31.63
CA LYS A 245 -46.14 13.97 -30.74
C LYS A 245 -46.39 15.49 -30.79
N SER A 246 -45.52 16.28 -31.42
CA SER A 246 -45.68 17.76 -31.45
C SER A 246 -46.52 18.29 -32.63
N LYS A 247 -46.99 17.44 -33.55
CA LYS A 247 -47.82 17.88 -34.70
C LYS A 247 -49.34 17.87 -34.43
N HIS A 248 -49.80 17.34 -33.29
CA HIS A 248 -51.23 17.15 -33.01
C HIS A 248 -51.81 18.06 -31.89
N ARG A 249 -51.06 19.06 -31.42
CA ARG A 249 -51.51 20.01 -30.37
C ARG A 249 -51.59 21.48 -30.78
N VAL A 250 -51.47 21.80 -32.07
CA VAL A 250 -51.69 23.17 -32.57
C VAL A 250 -52.67 23.14 -33.76
N SER A 251 -53.94 22.83 -33.48
CA SER A 251 -55.04 23.05 -34.45
C SER A 251 -56.30 23.63 -33.81
N LEU A 252 -56.26 24.03 -32.54
CA LEU A 252 -57.42 24.55 -31.82
C LEU A 252 -56.99 25.65 -30.84
N LEU A 253 -56.54 26.78 -31.38
CA LEU A 253 -56.76 28.08 -30.75
C LEU A 253 -56.43 29.21 -31.74
N GLY A 254 -57.49 29.80 -32.27
CA GLY A 254 -57.59 31.26 -32.36
C GLY A 254 -56.73 31.93 -33.41
N ALA A 255 -57.35 32.19 -34.56
CA ALA A 255 -57.00 33.31 -35.41
C ALA A 255 -56.82 34.61 -34.58
N THR A 256 -55.66 35.26 -34.71
CA THR A 256 -55.57 36.72 -34.61
C THR A 256 -54.50 37.18 -35.59
N ILE A 257 -54.96 38.01 -36.51
CA ILE A 257 -54.23 38.65 -37.60
C ILE A 257 -53.31 39.73 -37.01
N VAL A 258 -51.99 39.67 -37.26
CA VAL A 258 -51.12 40.85 -37.41
C VAL A 258 -50.04 40.58 -38.47
N ARG A 259 -49.88 41.57 -39.35
CA ARG A 259 -49.14 41.65 -40.63
C ARG A 259 -47.60 41.46 -40.56
N PRO A 260 -46.96 41.21 -41.72
CA PRO A 260 -45.52 40.95 -41.83
C PRO A 260 -44.69 42.23 -41.99
N LYS A 261 -43.40 42.19 -41.61
CA LYS A 261 -42.36 43.07 -42.16
C LYS A 261 -41.06 42.31 -42.45
N SER A 262 -40.76 42.29 -43.75
CA SER A 262 -39.52 41.99 -44.45
C SER A 262 -38.25 42.57 -43.79
N LYS A 263 -37.14 41.82 -43.87
CA LYS A 263 -35.90 42.25 -44.57
C LYS A 263 -34.93 41.07 -44.78
N ARG A 264 -34.30 41.09 -45.96
CA ARG A 264 -33.32 40.16 -46.56
C ARG A 264 -31.91 40.29 -45.97
N ALA A 265 -31.11 39.24 -46.14
CA ALA A 265 -29.79 39.18 -46.85
C ALA A 265 -28.94 38.05 -46.22
N ALA A 266 -28.67 36.96 -46.96
CA ALA A 266 -27.42 36.73 -47.73
C ALA A 266 -26.25 36.34 -46.79
N GLU A 267 -25.81 35.08 -46.75
CA GLU A 267 -24.94 34.37 -47.72
C GLU A 267 -23.54 34.22 -47.11
N SER A 268 -23.05 32.99 -46.96
CA SER A 268 -21.73 32.53 -47.38
C SER A 268 -21.31 31.29 -46.58
N GLN A 269 -20.80 30.35 -47.33
CA GLN A 269 -20.40 29.00 -46.99
C GLN A 269 -18.86 28.91 -47.10
N ASP A 270 -18.29 27.92 -46.41
CA ASP A 270 -16.96 27.31 -46.58
C ASP A 270 -15.78 27.66 -45.64
N ASP A 271 -15.00 26.57 -45.44
CA ASP A 271 -13.65 26.37 -44.88
C ASP A 271 -13.50 26.21 -43.36
N ILE A 272 -13.28 25.01 -42.76
CA ILE A 272 -12.34 23.89 -42.98
C ILE A 272 -10.86 24.26 -42.72
N VAL A 273 -10.27 23.58 -41.72
CA VAL A 273 -8.83 23.52 -41.32
C VAL A 273 -8.31 24.88 -40.79
N VAL A 274 -7.77 25.00 -39.58
CA VAL A 274 -6.39 24.64 -39.26
C VAL A 274 -6.21 24.64 -37.74
N GLN A 275 -5.76 23.49 -37.27
CA GLN A 275 -5.07 23.24 -36.02
C GLN A 275 -3.80 24.11 -35.94
N LEU A 276 -3.61 24.92 -34.89
CA LEU A 276 -2.35 25.07 -34.14
C LEU A 276 -2.36 26.34 -33.29
N ASN A 277 -1.92 26.16 -32.04
CA ASN A 277 -1.30 27.16 -31.17
C ASN A 277 -2.20 28.29 -30.69
N LEU A 278 -2.03 28.86 -29.50
CA LEU A 278 -1.25 28.60 -28.30
C LEU A 278 -1.53 29.88 -27.51
N VAL A 279 -2.00 29.76 -26.27
CA VAL A 279 -1.90 30.79 -25.22
C VAL A 279 -2.68 32.09 -25.46
N VAL A 280 -3.57 32.43 -24.53
CA VAL A 280 -3.61 33.71 -23.79
C VAL A 280 -4.95 33.80 -23.05
N LEU A 281 -4.85 33.91 -21.72
CA LEU A 281 -5.79 34.49 -20.76
C LEU A 281 -7.28 34.08 -20.84
N VAL A 282 -7.77 33.41 -19.80
CA VAL A 282 -8.76 34.03 -18.90
C VAL A 282 -8.48 33.54 -17.47
N ARG A 283 -8.47 34.51 -16.56
CA ARG A 283 -8.36 34.49 -15.09
C ARG A 283 -8.74 33.21 -14.36
#